data_AF-A0A542ALW0-F1
#
_entry.id   AF-A0A542ALW0-F1
#
_cell.length_a   1.000
_cell.length_b   1.000
_cell.length_c   1.000
_cell.angle_alpha   90.00
_cell.angle_beta   90.00
_cell.angle_gamma   90.00
#
_symmetry.space_group_name_H-M   'P 1'
#
loop_
_entity.id
_entity.type
_entity.pdbx_description
1 polymer ?
#
loop_
_entity_poly.entity_id
_entity_poly.type
_entity_poly.pdbx_seq_one_letter_code
_entity_poly.pdbx_strand_id
1 'polypeptide(L)' 'MTFFTDSPFERMMVQKPQYRREERPPAPPKGRPEHPRDYYRDLIITPKVVKPEQ' A
#
# COMPACT_ATOMS: atom_id res chain seq x y z
N MET A 1 37.83 -22.48 -6.86
CA MET A 1 37.54 -21.32 -7.73
C MET A 1 36.08 -20.96 -7.56
N THR A 2 35.77 -19.71 -7.24
CA THR A 2 34.39 -19.18 -7.20
C THR A 2 33.99 -18.52 -8.52
N PHE A 3 34.97 -18.21 -9.37
CA PHE A 3 34.82 -17.55 -10.65
C PHE A 3 35.58 -18.34 -11.72
N PHE A 4 34.97 -18.46 -12.90
CA PHE A 4 35.46 -19.05 -14.13
C PHE A 4 36.39 -18.09 -14.88
N THR A 5 36.20 -16.78 -14.74
CA THR A 5 36.98 -15.72 -15.41
C THR A 5 37.22 -14.52 -14.48
N ASP A 6 38.08 -13.59 -14.89
CA ASP A 6 38.32 -12.31 -14.20
C ASP A 6 37.33 -11.20 -14.61
N SER A 7 36.21 -11.56 -15.26
CA SER A 7 35.22 -10.58 -15.72
C SER A 7 34.49 -9.92 -14.55
N PRO A 8 34.28 -8.59 -14.56
CA PRO A 8 33.57 -7.88 -13.50
C PRO A 8 32.09 -8.32 -13.40
N PHE A 9 31.49 -8.75 -14.52
CA PHE A 9 30.10 -9.22 -14.55
C PHE A 9 29.91 -10.50 -13.75
N GLU A 10 30.91 -11.39 -13.77
CA GLU A 10 30.86 -12.64 -13.05
C GLU A 10 30.83 -12.43 -11.53
N ARG A 11 31.59 -11.44 -11.07
CA ARG A 11 31.63 -11.01 -9.66
C ARG A 11 30.29 -10.50 -9.17
N MET A 12 29.53 -9.83 -10.04
CA MET A 12 28.18 -9.34 -9.71
C MET A 12 27.16 -10.48 -9.64
N MET A 13 27.28 -11.51 -10.48
CA MET A 13 26.34 -12.65 -10.49
C MET A 13 26.39 -13.51 -9.23
N VAL A 14 27.55 -13.58 -8.56
CA VAL A 14 27.67 -14.33 -7.30
C VAL A 14 27.35 -13.48 -6.07
N GLN A 15 27.25 -12.16 -6.23
CA GLN A 15 26.95 -11.27 -5.12
C GLN A 15 25.49 -11.46 -4.71
N LYS A 16 25.27 -11.95 -3.49
CA LYS A 16 23.92 -12.02 -2.93
C LYS A 16 23.40 -10.60 -2.70
N PRO A 17 22.23 -10.24 -3.27
CA PRO A 17 21.66 -8.91 -3.05
C PRO A 17 21.36 -8.77 -1.56
N GLN A 18 21.85 -7.69 -0.95
CA GLN A 18 21.40 -7.33 0.38
C GLN A 18 19.98 -6.82 0.25
N TYR A 19 19.02 -7.67 0.61
CA TYR A 19 17.63 -7.28 0.73
C TYR A 19 17.55 -6.27 1.88
N ARG A 20 17.69 -4.98 1.56
CA ARG A 20 17.19 -3.94 2.46
C ARG A 20 15.70 -4.23 2.54
N ARG A 21 15.25 -4.71 3.70
CA ARG A 21 13.83 -4.59 4.06
C ARG A 21 13.49 -3.15 3.76
N GLU A 22 12.46 -2.93 2.92
CA GLU A 22 11.89 -1.60 2.72
C GLU A 22 11.84 -0.94 4.09
N GLU A 23 12.43 0.25 4.18
CA GLU A 23 12.45 1.01 5.41
C GLU A 23 10.99 1.14 5.83
N ARG A 24 10.61 0.40 6.87
CA ARG A 24 9.21 0.24 7.23
C ARG A 24 8.71 1.66 7.48
N PRO A 25 7.69 2.14 6.74
CA PRO A 25 7.22 3.49 6.95
C PRO A 25 6.88 3.64 8.44
N PRO A 26 7.26 4.75 9.08
CA PRO A 26 7.01 4.96 10.50
C PRO A 26 5.52 4.73 10.77
N ALA A 27 5.23 4.05 11.88
CA ALA A 27 3.86 3.68 12.22
C ALA A 27 2.96 4.94 12.17
N PRO A 28 1.76 4.85 11.58
CA PRO A 28 0.85 5.99 11.52
C PRO A 28 0.59 6.50 12.95
N PRO A 29 0.52 7.83 13.14
CA PRO A 29 0.28 8.40 14.46
C PRO A 29 -0.99 7.84 15.07
N LYS A 30 -0.96 7.53 16.36
CA LYS A 30 -2.12 7.09 17.16
C LYS A 30 -3.07 8.28 17.40
N GLY A 31 -3.67 8.80 16.34
CA GLY A 31 -4.79 9.71 16.40
C GLY A 31 -5.94 9.03 15.69
N ARG A 32 -6.99 8.63 16.41
CA ARG A 32 -8.27 8.37 15.74
C ARG A 32 -8.68 9.70 15.14
N PRO A 33 -8.90 9.82 13.82
CA PRO A 33 -9.77 10.87 13.39
C PRO A 33 -11.14 10.50 13.97
N GLU A 34 -11.70 11.34 14.86
CA GLU A 34 -13.14 11.33 15.11
C GLU A 34 -13.83 11.57 13.76
N HIS A 35 -13.98 10.52 12.97
CA HIS A 35 -14.86 10.56 11.82
C HIS A 35 -16.27 10.68 12.39
N PRO A 36 -17.04 11.72 12.02
CA PRO A 36 -18.47 11.71 12.28
C PRO A 36 -19.01 10.42 11.67
N ARG A 37 -19.78 9.65 12.46
CA ARG A 37 -20.33 8.34 12.07
C ARG A 37 -21.18 8.38 10.79
N ASP A 38 -21.48 9.58 10.31
CA ASP A 38 -22.38 9.85 9.21
C ASP A 38 -21.69 10.05 7.86
N TYR A 39 -20.33 10.06 7.79
CA TYR A 39 -19.61 10.26 6.52
C TYR A 39 -19.99 9.27 5.41
N TYR A 40 -20.33 8.03 5.79
CA TYR A 40 -20.72 7.00 4.83
C TYR A 40 -22.22 6.97 4.52
N ARG A 41 -23.05 7.69 5.27
CA ARG A 41 -24.51 7.72 5.02
C ARG A 41 -24.85 8.48 3.75
N ASP A 42 -24.13 9.57 3.48
CA ASP A 42 -24.34 10.40 2.30
C ASP A 42 -23.86 9.74 1.01
N LEU A 43 -23.07 8.66 1.12
CA LEU A 43 -22.58 7.87 -0.01
C LEU A 43 -23.58 6.80 -0.47
N ILE A 44 -24.65 6.57 0.29
CA ILE A 44 -25.65 5.56 -0.06
C ILE A 44 -26.64 6.16 -1.06
N ILE A 45 -26.50 5.79 -2.33
CA ILE A 45 -27.49 6.09 -3.36
C ILE A 45 -28.75 5.27 -3.08
N THR A 46 -29.71 5.88 -2.37
CA THR A 46 -31.04 5.31 -2.16
C THR A 46 -32.01 5.85 -3.21
N PRO A 47 -32.82 5.00 -3.86
CA PRO A 47 -33.86 5.50 -4.76
C PRO A 47 -34.86 6.33 -3.94
N LYS A 48 -35.05 7.59 -4.35
CA LYS A 48 -36.11 8.43 -3.81
C LYS A 48 -37.44 7.81 -4.18
N VAL A 49 -38.24 7.40 -3.20
CA VAL A 49 -39.62 6.98 -3.44
C VAL A 49 -40.37 8.23 -3.91
N VAL A 50 -40.66 8.31 -5.22
CA VAL A 50 -41.58 9.29 -5.76
C VAL A 50 -42.96 8.89 -5.25
N LYS A 51 -43.53 9.68 -4.34
CA LYS A 51 -44.93 9.49 -3.94
C LYS A 51 -45.80 9.85 -5.15
N PRO A 52 -46.76 9.01 -5.56
CA PRO A 52 -47.71 9.43 -6.56
C PRO A 52 -48.51 10.62 -6.01
N GLU A 53 -48.51 11.73 -6.77
CA GLU A 53 -49.48 12.81 -6.56
C GLU A 53 -50.88 12.24 -6.81
N GLN A 54 -51.77 12.58 -5.90
CA GLN A 54 -53.09 11.99 -5.71
C GLN A 54 -54.09 12.48 -6.75
#